data_AF-A0A7V2P663-F1
#
_entry.id   AF-A0A7V2P663-F1
#
_cell.length_a   1.000
_cell.length_b   1.000
_cell.length_c   1.000
_cell.angle_alpha   90.00
_cell.angle_beta   90.00
_cell.angle_gamma   90.00
#
_symmetry.space_group_name_H-M   'P 1'
#
loop_
_entity.id
_entity.type
_entity.pdbx_description
1 polymer ?
#
loop_
_entity_poly.entity_id
_entity_poly.type
_entity_poly.pdbx_seq_one_letter_code
_entity_poly.pdbx_strand_id
1 'polypeptide(L)'
;MKKLLAIGLSLVMLLTIAATPAFAKKPGTDFNGPHYNLNLIGKDKVMPGDYDNPDRHTMFVPLDTTGMTIDLEEPNNLGEEELPGIKIEMTQGNEFAMIDGNATDGYGAFQLGAGKYHVYIAVKAKSPKYDEPYTDITGWVEAYDNLDQLWYYIDVGYVQVKKGKNSWEDATDLFFVSSLEDDLGFVTGEEADYLEGLGIWVFDYMAGLDTWYEDSGYTAGYDLSDFAYFWQLDNHGNKLIQVRFYPM
;
A
#
# COMPACT_ATOMS: atom_id res chain seq x y z
N MET A 1 29.44 -2.73 50.21
CA MET A 1 28.32 -1.83 49.85
C MET A 1 28.32 -1.68 48.34
N LYS A 2 27.12 -1.56 47.77
CA LYS A 2 26.70 -2.10 46.47
C LYS A 2 27.44 -1.49 45.26
N LYS A 3 27.85 -2.35 44.33
CA LYS A 3 28.22 -2.01 42.95
C LYS A 3 26.91 -1.68 42.21
N LEU A 4 26.81 -0.50 41.62
CA LEU A 4 25.71 -0.11 40.75
C LEU A 4 25.91 -0.80 39.39
N LEU A 5 25.06 -1.77 39.07
CA LEU A 5 24.84 -2.23 37.71
C LEU A 5 23.78 -1.32 37.07
N ALA A 6 24.15 -0.63 36.00
CA ALA A 6 23.20 -0.06 35.06
C ALA A 6 22.68 -1.20 34.18
N ILE A 7 21.40 -1.53 34.30
CA ILE A 7 20.70 -2.42 33.38
C ILE A 7 19.96 -1.50 32.41
N GLY A 8 20.45 -1.44 31.17
CA GLY A 8 19.74 -0.83 30.05
C GLY A 8 18.48 -1.66 29.78
N LEU A 9 17.33 -1.01 29.84
CA LEU A 9 16.05 -1.62 29.50
C LEU A 9 15.87 -1.42 27.99
N SER A 10 16.30 -2.39 27.19
CA SER A 10 15.94 -2.45 25.77
C SER A 10 14.47 -2.85 25.68
N LEU A 11 13.61 -1.89 25.36
CA LEU A 11 12.21 -2.13 25.05
C LEU A 11 12.16 -2.78 23.67
N VAL A 12 12.02 -4.10 23.63
CA VAL A 12 11.72 -4.82 22.39
C VAL A 12 10.24 -4.62 22.14
N MET A 13 9.91 -3.68 21.25
CA MET A 13 8.55 -3.49 20.76
C MET A 13 8.24 -4.67 19.84
N LEU A 14 7.37 -5.58 20.30
CA LEU A 14 6.82 -6.63 19.45
C LEU A 14 5.86 -5.94 18.46
N LEU A 15 6.20 -5.91 17.17
CA LEU A 15 5.20 -5.74 16.12
C LEU A 15 4.20 -6.89 16.24
N THR A 16 3.03 -6.60 16.81
CA THR A 16 1.87 -7.47 16.68
C THR A 16 1.36 -7.33 15.25
N ILE A 17 1.83 -8.21 14.36
CA ILE A 17 1.17 -8.45 13.09
C ILE A 17 -0.25 -8.91 13.43
N ALA A 18 -1.21 -7.99 13.39
CA ALA A 18 -2.62 -8.36 13.42
C ALA A 18 -2.83 -9.25 12.21
N ALA A 19 -3.14 -10.52 12.44
CA ALA A 19 -3.52 -11.42 11.37
C ALA A 19 -4.86 -10.93 10.83
N THR A 20 -4.83 -10.07 9.83
CA THR A 20 -6.02 -9.73 9.05
C THR A 20 -6.56 -11.04 8.47
N PRO A 21 -7.87 -11.28 8.53
CA PRO A 21 -8.44 -12.47 7.96
C PRO A 21 -8.21 -12.43 6.45
N ALA A 22 -7.24 -13.21 5.96
CA ALA A 22 -7.07 -13.43 4.53
C ALA A 22 -8.39 -13.97 3.97
N PHE A 23 -9.10 -13.14 3.21
CA PHE A 23 -10.32 -13.57 2.53
C PHE A 23 -9.98 -14.73 1.62
N ALA A 24 -10.41 -15.93 2.02
CA ALA A 24 -10.15 -17.14 1.26
C ALA A 24 -10.78 -16.99 -0.14
N LYS A 25 -9.92 -17.09 -1.16
CA LYS A 25 -10.27 -17.15 -2.58
C LYS A 25 -11.59 -17.92 -2.80
N LYS A 26 -12.63 -17.24 -3.30
CA LYS A 26 -13.82 -17.95 -3.80
C LYS A 26 -13.37 -18.91 -4.91
N PRO A 27 -13.57 -20.23 -4.78
CA PRO A 27 -13.27 -21.16 -5.86
C PRO A 27 -14.07 -20.77 -7.10
N GLY A 28 -13.39 -20.50 -8.22
CA GLY A 28 -14.05 -20.19 -9.50
C GLY A 28 -14.02 -18.73 -9.96
N THR A 29 -13.20 -17.84 -9.37
CA THR A 29 -12.98 -16.49 -9.92
C THR A 29 -12.50 -16.59 -11.37
N ASP A 30 -13.30 -16.07 -12.30
CA ASP A 30 -12.99 -16.03 -13.72
C ASP A 30 -12.12 -14.80 -14.02
N PHE A 31 -10.87 -15.04 -14.39
CA PHE A 31 -9.90 -13.99 -14.71
C PHE A 31 -9.91 -13.59 -16.20
N ASN A 32 -10.96 -13.91 -16.96
CA ASN A 32 -11.06 -13.66 -18.40
C ASN A 32 -11.88 -12.40 -18.79
N GLY A 33 -12.38 -11.62 -17.81
CA GLY A 33 -13.09 -10.35 -18.09
C GLY A 33 -12.17 -9.17 -18.47
N PRO A 34 -12.74 -8.03 -18.90
CA PRO A 34 -11.99 -6.78 -19.11
C PRO A 34 -11.22 -6.37 -17.85
N HIS A 35 -9.94 -6.07 -17.99
CA HIS A 35 -9.07 -5.62 -16.89
C HIS A 35 -7.88 -4.82 -17.40
N TYR A 36 -7.34 -3.96 -16.55
CA TYR A 36 -6.00 -3.39 -16.73
C TYR A 36 -4.95 -4.33 -16.13
N ASN A 37 -3.78 -4.43 -16.77
CA ASN A 37 -2.65 -5.19 -16.25
C ASN A 37 -1.50 -4.24 -15.92
N LEU A 38 -1.05 -4.22 -14.68
CA LEU A 38 0.22 -3.62 -14.28
C LEU A 38 1.22 -4.75 -14.03
N ASN A 39 2.40 -4.68 -14.66
CA ASN A 39 3.47 -5.64 -14.44
C ASN A 39 4.61 -4.99 -13.65
N LEU A 40 4.92 -5.50 -12.47
CA LEU A 40 6.13 -5.13 -11.72
C LEU A 40 7.23 -6.12 -12.06
N ILE A 41 8.31 -5.65 -12.68
CA ILE A 41 9.42 -6.46 -13.15
C ILE A 41 10.63 -6.24 -12.23
N GLY A 42 10.98 -7.28 -11.47
CA GLY A 42 12.13 -7.30 -10.58
C GLY A 42 13.45 -7.22 -11.34
N LYS A 43 14.29 -6.24 -10.98
CA LYS A 43 15.62 -5.98 -11.54
C LYS A 43 16.69 -6.04 -10.47
N ASP A 44 17.84 -6.64 -10.81
CA ASP A 44 18.97 -6.77 -9.89
C ASP A 44 19.91 -5.55 -9.89
N LYS A 45 19.53 -4.50 -10.63
CA LYS A 45 20.26 -3.24 -10.74
C LYS A 45 19.26 -2.12 -10.93
N VAL A 46 19.67 -0.92 -10.48
CA VAL A 46 18.99 0.32 -10.83
C VAL A 46 18.96 0.45 -12.34
N MET A 47 17.77 0.66 -12.90
CA MET A 47 17.58 0.88 -14.33
C MET A 47 17.92 2.33 -14.68
N PRO A 48 18.60 2.60 -15.81
CA PRO A 48 18.89 3.97 -16.22
C PRO A 48 17.68 4.60 -16.93
N GLY A 49 17.31 5.84 -16.58
CA GLY A 49 16.23 6.61 -17.21
C GLY A 49 14.93 6.64 -16.39
N ASP A 50 13.98 7.49 -16.79
CA ASP A 50 12.68 7.72 -16.13
C ASP A 50 11.64 6.64 -16.51
N TYR A 51 11.60 6.21 -17.78
CA TYR A 51 10.63 5.22 -18.31
C TYR A 51 9.16 5.63 -18.19
N ASP A 52 8.89 6.90 -17.87
CA ASP A 52 7.58 7.52 -17.80
C ASP A 52 6.90 7.43 -19.16
N ASN A 53 5.75 6.78 -19.19
CA ASN A 53 4.97 6.62 -20.39
C ASN A 53 3.54 6.22 -20.02
N PRO A 54 2.53 7.07 -20.22
CA PRO A 54 1.16 6.76 -19.81
C PRO A 54 0.61 5.48 -20.46
N ASP A 55 1.06 5.13 -21.68
CA ASP A 55 0.64 3.91 -22.39
C ASP A 55 1.35 2.64 -21.90
N ARG A 56 2.32 2.77 -20.99
CA ARG A 56 3.10 1.64 -20.46
C ARG A 56 2.36 0.97 -19.31
N HIS A 57 2.44 -0.36 -19.30
CA HIS A 57 1.78 -1.24 -18.34
C HIS A 57 2.82 -2.01 -17.50
N THR A 58 3.97 -1.39 -17.22
CA THR A 58 5.14 -2.04 -16.64
C THR A 58 5.96 -1.06 -15.81
N MET A 59 6.28 -1.44 -14.59
CA MET A 59 7.19 -0.72 -13.70
C MET A 59 8.38 -1.64 -13.39
N PHE A 60 9.59 -1.10 -13.40
CA PHE A 60 10.75 -1.81 -12.88
C PHE A 60 10.84 -1.58 -11.39
N VAL A 61 11.01 -2.67 -10.63
CA VAL A 61 11.15 -2.63 -9.16
C VAL A 61 12.42 -3.40 -8.78
N PRO A 62 13.03 -3.15 -7.61
CA PRO A 62 14.14 -3.96 -7.13
C PRO A 62 13.72 -5.42 -7.05
N LEU A 63 14.60 -6.32 -7.47
CA LEU A 63 14.41 -7.76 -7.29
C LEU A 63 14.50 -8.15 -5.81
N ASP A 64 15.23 -7.36 -5.04
CA ASP A 64 15.49 -7.50 -3.61
C ASP A 64 15.54 -6.10 -3.00
N THR A 65 14.67 -5.83 -2.04
CA THR A 65 14.55 -4.55 -1.33
C THR A 65 15.26 -4.55 0.02
N THR A 66 15.98 -5.62 0.36
CA THR A 66 16.75 -5.69 1.61
C THR A 66 17.67 -4.48 1.77
N GLY A 67 17.46 -3.69 2.82
CA GLY A 67 18.25 -2.49 3.13
C GLY A 67 17.82 -1.23 2.38
N MET A 68 16.69 -1.26 1.67
CA MET A 68 16.02 -0.06 1.16
C MET A 68 14.95 0.38 2.17
N THR A 69 14.79 1.69 2.29
CA THR A 69 13.86 2.32 3.21
C THR A 69 13.04 3.41 2.51
N ILE A 70 11.86 3.66 3.06
CA ILE A 70 10.98 4.79 2.75
C ILE A 70 11.08 5.73 3.95
N ASP A 71 11.58 6.94 3.74
CA ASP A 71 11.60 7.97 4.77
C ASP A 71 10.15 8.37 5.11
N LEU A 72 9.84 8.44 6.41
CA LEU A 72 8.57 8.95 6.92
C LEU A 72 8.73 10.40 7.38
N GLU A 73 7.66 11.18 7.26
CA GLU A 73 7.64 12.54 7.80
C GLU A 73 7.56 12.52 9.33
N GLU A 74 8.19 13.49 9.99
CA GLU A 74 8.27 13.58 11.45
C GLU A 74 7.68 14.90 11.99
N PRO A 75 6.98 14.88 13.13
CA PRO A 75 6.59 13.70 13.92
C PRO A 75 5.44 12.93 13.24
N ASN A 76 5.34 11.62 13.50
CA ASN A 76 4.23 10.79 13.02
C ASN A 76 3.63 9.87 14.08
N ASN A 77 2.42 9.36 13.81
CA ASN A 77 1.66 8.47 14.68
C ASN A 77 2.30 7.08 14.87
N LEU A 78 3.21 6.65 13.99
CA LEU A 78 3.91 5.37 14.12
C LEU A 78 5.09 5.44 15.10
N GLY A 79 5.68 6.64 15.27
CA GLY A 79 6.90 6.83 16.05
C GLY A 79 8.14 6.20 15.40
N GLU A 80 8.12 6.08 14.08
CA GLU A 80 9.17 5.48 13.25
C GLU A 80 9.72 6.54 12.27
N GLU A 81 11.02 6.47 11.95
CA GLU A 81 11.66 7.37 10.97
C GLU A 81 11.57 6.80 9.54
N GLU A 82 11.47 5.47 9.40
CA GLU A 82 11.56 4.77 8.11
C GLU A 82 10.68 3.51 8.07
N LEU A 83 10.17 3.15 6.89
CA LEU A 83 9.60 1.83 6.59
C LEU A 83 10.53 1.02 5.67
N PRO A 84 10.60 -0.31 5.77
CA PRO A 84 11.37 -1.11 4.83
C PRO A 84 10.71 -1.17 3.45
N GLY A 85 11.51 -1.30 2.39
CA GLY A 85 11.01 -1.49 1.03
C GLY A 85 11.17 -0.25 0.17
N ILE A 86 10.27 -0.12 -0.82
CA ILE A 86 10.21 1.04 -1.72
C ILE A 86 8.79 1.63 -1.76
N LYS A 87 8.69 2.92 -2.05
CA LYS A 87 7.41 3.64 -2.19
C LYS A 87 6.92 3.52 -3.63
N ILE A 88 5.69 3.05 -3.81
CA ILE A 88 4.97 3.20 -5.08
C ILE A 88 3.77 4.09 -4.82
N GLU A 89 3.86 5.36 -5.21
CA GLU A 89 2.75 6.30 -5.09
C GLU A 89 1.61 5.90 -6.03
N MET A 90 0.38 5.93 -5.52
CA MET A 90 -0.82 5.52 -6.22
C MET A 90 -1.80 6.69 -6.24
N THR A 91 -2.13 7.16 -7.44
CA THR A 91 -3.12 8.22 -7.64
C THR A 91 -4.32 7.70 -8.46
N GLN A 92 -5.39 8.48 -8.55
CA GLN A 92 -6.52 8.19 -9.41
C GLN A 92 -6.81 9.37 -10.35
N GLY A 93 -6.97 9.08 -11.64
CA GLY A 93 -7.31 10.06 -12.67
C GLY A 93 -8.28 9.50 -13.70
N ASN A 94 -8.40 10.18 -14.84
CA ASN A 94 -9.36 9.79 -15.88
C ASN A 94 -9.03 8.45 -16.56
N GLU A 95 -7.73 8.15 -16.70
CA GLU A 95 -7.20 6.97 -17.40
C GLU A 95 -6.04 6.39 -16.60
N PHE A 96 -5.76 5.10 -16.82
CA PHE A 96 -4.56 4.47 -16.27
C PHE A 96 -3.31 5.09 -16.89
N ALA A 97 -2.29 5.36 -16.08
CA ALA A 97 -1.02 5.88 -16.57
C ALA A 97 0.17 5.42 -15.72
N MET A 98 1.27 5.08 -16.37
CA MET A 98 2.57 4.96 -15.71
C MET A 98 3.17 6.36 -15.53
N ILE A 99 3.20 6.85 -14.30
CA ILE A 99 3.72 8.17 -13.95
C ILE A 99 5.23 8.10 -13.79
N ASP A 100 5.72 7.11 -13.04
CA ASP A 100 7.14 6.78 -12.93
C ASP A 100 7.32 5.27 -13.12
N GLY A 101 7.97 4.89 -14.22
CA GLY A 101 8.17 3.51 -14.63
C GLY A 101 9.35 2.79 -13.96
N ASN A 102 10.08 3.46 -13.09
CA ASN A 102 11.38 3.01 -12.59
C ASN A 102 11.55 3.15 -11.07
N ALA A 103 10.84 2.32 -10.32
CA ALA A 103 11.01 2.24 -8.88
C ALA A 103 12.29 1.55 -8.37
N THR A 104 13.27 1.27 -9.24
CA THR A 104 14.49 0.55 -8.83
C THR A 104 15.44 1.38 -7.97
N ASP A 105 15.20 2.68 -7.86
CA ASP A 105 15.93 3.62 -7.02
C ASP A 105 15.24 3.91 -5.68
N GLY A 106 14.04 3.35 -5.43
CA GLY A 106 13.31 3.52 -4.19
C GLY A 106 11.91 4.13 -4.36
N TYR A 107 11.60 4.71 -5.51
CA TYR A 107 10.34 5.42 -5.74
C TYR A 107 9.75 5.15 -7.12
N GLY A 108 8.48 4.76 -7.19
CA GLY A 108 7.72 4.73 -8.43
C GLY A 108 6.34 5.34 -8.26
N ALA A 109 5.63 5.55 -9.36
CA ALA A 109 4.31 6.17 -9.33
C ALA A 109 3.39 5.62 -10.43
N PHE A 110 2.15 5.35 -10.06
CA PHE A 110 1.14 4.83 -10.96
C PHE A 110 -0.21 5.51 -10.72
N GLN A 111 -0.90 5.83 -11.80
CA GLN A 111 -2.24 6.38 -11.75
C GLN A 111 -3.26 5.33 -12.19
N LEU A 112 -4.26 5.07 -11.35
CA LEU A 112 -5.45 4.30 -11.69
C LEU A 112 -6.38 5.12 -12.60
N GLY A 113 -7.08 4.45 -13.51
CA GLY A 113 -8.21 5.05 -14.21
C GLY A 113 -9.41 5.29 -13.29
N ALA A 114 -10.39 6.03 -13.78
CA ALA A 114 -11.59 6.36 -13.02
C ALA A 114 -12.38 5.09 -12.64
N GLY A 115 -12.99 5.08 -11.45
CA GLY A 115 -13.84 4.00 -10.95
C GLY A 115 -13.19 3.16 -9.83
N LYS A 116 -13.90 2.12 -9.40
CA LYS A 116 -13.47 1.19 -8.34
C LYS A 116 -13.12 -0.16 -8.95
N TYR A 117 -12.20 -0.89 -8.33
CA TYR A 117 -11.65 -2.11 -8.93
C TYR A 117 -11.54 -3.25 -7.92
N HIS A 118 -11.88 -4.45 -8.37
CA HIS A 118 -11.35 -5.67 -7.77
C HIS A 118 -9.89 -5.85 -8.21
N VAL A 119 -9.00 -6.07 -7.24
CA VAL A 119 -7.56 -6.13 -7.48
C VAL A 119 -7.01 -7.51 -7.16
N TYR A 120 -6.31 -8.09 -8.12
CA TYR A 120 -5.72 -9.42 -7.96
C TYR A 120 -4.25 -9.42 -8.34
N ILE A 121 -3.43 -10.08 -7.53
CA ILE A 121 -1.98 -10.11 -7.72
C ILE A 121 -1.50 -11.55 -7.88
N ALA A 122 -0.65 -11.78 -8.87
CA ALA A 122 -0.01 -13.06 -9.09
C ALA A 122 1.46 -12.92 -9.45
N VAL A 123 2.29 -13.75 -8.83
CA VAL A 123 3.67 -13.92 -9.28
C VAL A 123 3.70 -14.87 -10.48
N LYS A 124 4.24 -14.38 -11.60
CA LYS A 124 4.37 -15.13 -12.86
C LYS A 124 5.77 -15.69 -13.05
N ALA A 125 6.80 -15.05 -12.49
CA ALA A 125 8.17 -15.55 -12.51
C ALA A 125 8.92 -15.23 -11.21
N LYS A 126 9.77 -16.16 -10.76
CA LYS A 126 10.67 -15.98 -9.63
C LYS A 126 12.13 -15.99 -10.09
N SER A 127 13.02 -15.34 -9.33
CA SER A 127 14.45 -15.48 -9.52
C SER A 127 14.94 -16.83 -8.99
N PRO A 128 15.86 -17.51 -9.70
CA PRO A 128 16.49 -18.73 -9.19
C PRO A 128 17.52 -18.48 -8.08
N LYS A 129 17.82 -17.20 -7.76
CA LYS A 129 18.76 -16.82 -6.69
C LYS A 129 18.17 -16.99 -5.28
N TYR A 130 16.84 -17.08 -5.17
CA TYR A 130 16.10 -17.11 -3.91
C TYR A 130 15.34 -18.44 -3.82
N ASP A 131 15.45 -19.10 -2.67
CA ASP A 131 14.82 -20.40 -2.44
C ASP A 131 13.29 -20.25 -2.30
N GLU A 132 12.86 -19.35 -1.42
CA GLU A 132 11.46 -19.06 -1.10
C GLU A 132 11.09 -17.57 -1.35
N PRO A 133 11.11 -17.11 -2.61
CA PRO A 133 10.82 -15.71 -2.91
C PRO A 133 9.35 -15.34 -2.70
N TYR A 134 9.14 -14.14 -2.16
CA TYR A 134 7.86 -13.53 -1.87
C TYR A 134 7.94 -12.01 -2.07
N THR A 135 6.79 -11.36 -2.03
CA THR A 135 6.68 -9.90 -2.00
C THR A 135 5.56 -9.54 -1.04
N ASP A 136 5.85 -8.63 -0.12
CA ASP A 136 4.89 -8.03 0.77
C ASP A 136 4.49 -6.67 0.22
N ILE A 137 3.19 -6.37 0.29
CA ILE A 137 2.63 -5.09 -0.15
C ILE A 137 1.67 -4.62 0.92
N THR A 138 1.94 -3.44 1.47
CA THR A 138 1.06 -2.73 2.42
C THR A 138 0.58 -1.45 1.76
N GLY A 139 -0.73 -1.17 1.87
CA GLY A 139 -1.31 0.11 1.46
C GLY A 139 -1.26 1.11 2.61
N TRP A 140 -0.86 2.34 2.34
CA TRP A 140 -0.77 3.39 3.34
C TRP A 140 -1.50 4.64 2.85
N VAL A 141 -2.38 5.20 3.69
CA VAL A 141 -2.82 6.58 3.56
C VAL A 141 -1.98 7.45 4.48
N GLU A 142 -1.43 8.52 3.91
CA GLU A 142 -0.67 9.55 4.58
C GLU A 142 -1.52 10.81 4.64
N ALA A 143 -1.57 11.48 5.80
CA ALA A 143 -2.27 12.74 6.00
C ALA A 143 -1.59 13.57 7.10
N TYR A 144 -1.53 14.88 6.95
CA TYR A 144 -1.01 15.80 7.96
C TYR A 144 -2.14 16.41 8.80
N ASP A 145 -2.09 16.28 10.12
CA ASP A 145 -3.03 16.93 11.02
C ASP A 145 -2.52 18.31 11.45
N ASN A 146 -3.25 19.35 11.05
CA ASN A 146 -2.95 20.74 11.36
C ASN A 146 -3.19 21.10 12.83
N LEU A 147 -4.03 20.34 13.56
CA LEU A 147 -4.29 20.59 14.99
C LEU A 147 -3.12 20.12 15.87
N ASP A 148 -2.74 18.85 15.75
CA ASP A 148 -1.67 18.26 16.55
C ASP A 148 -0.28 18.44 15.93
N GLN A 149 -0.21 18.91 14.67
CA GLN A 149 1.03 19.06 13.88
C GLN A 149 1.77 17.72 13.76
N LEU A 150 1.04 16.67 13.35
CA LEU A 150 1.48 15.29 13.31
C LEU A 150 1.07 14.63 11.99
N TRP A 151 1.96 13.84 11.41
CA TRP A 151 1.64 12.98 10.28
C TRP A 151 0.96 11.68 10.73
N TYR A 152 -0.15 11.35 10.08
CA TYR A 152 -0.85 10.10 10.23
C TYR A 152 -0.54 9.19 9.05
N TYR A 153 -0.02 8.00 9.34
CA TYR A 153 0.07 6.87 8.44
C TYR A 153 -0.95 5.81 8.86
N ILE A 154 -1.93 5.57 8.00
CA ILE A 154 -3.04 4.65 8.21
C ILE A 154 -2.79 3.43 7.34
N ASP A 155 -2.69 2.25 7.95
CA ASP A 155 -2.53 0.97 7.26
C ASP A 155 -3.88 0.56 6.64
N VAL A 156 -3.93 0.55 5.30
CA VAL A 156 -5.12 0.24 4.48
C VAL A 156 -5.04 -1.19 3.93
N GLY A 157 -4.33 -2.07 4.63
CA GLY A 157 -4.31 -3.49 4.37
C GLY A 157 -2.99 -4.01 3.82
N TYR A 158 -2.92 -5.33 3.77
CA TYR A 158 -1.69 -6.07 3.50
C TYR A 158 -1.95 -7.30 2.62
N VAL A 159 -1.03 -7.58 1.70
CA VAL A 159 -0.99 -8.84 0.96
C VAL A 159 0.45 -9.34 0.80
N GLN A 160 0.65 -10.62 1.09
CA GLN A 160 1.86 -11.33 0.71
C GLN A 160 1.60 -12.19 -0.52
N VAL A 161 2.45 -12.05 -1.54
CA VAL A 161 2.35 -12.82 -2.78
C VAL A 161 3.60 -13.66 -3.04
N LYS A 162 3.37 -14.90 -3.48
CA LYS A 162 4.43 -15.84 -3.87
C LYS A 162 4.06 -16.63 -5.11
N LYS A 163 5.06 -17.23 -5.75
CA LYS A 163 4.84 -18.05 -6.93
C LYS A 163 4.03 -19.31 -6.58
N GLY A 164 2.77 -19.35 -7.01
CA GLY A 164 1.97 -20.58 -7.04
C GLY A 164 1.52 -20.98 -8.44
N LYS A 165 1.05 -22.22 -8.61
CA LYS A 165 0.42 -22.70 -9.85
C LYS A 165 -1.00 -22.13 -9.93
N ASN A 166 -1.24 -21.22 -10.87
CA ASN A 166 -2.53 -20.52 -11.02
C ASN A 166 -2.98 -19.83 -9.71
N SER A 167 -2.03 -19.35 -8.91
CA SER A 167 -2.32 -18.53 -7.73
C SER A 167 -2.52 -17.09 -8.15
N TRP A 168 -3.60 -16.53 -7.65
CA TRP A 168 -3.96 -15.12 -7.65
C TRP A 168 -4.42 -14.88 -6.23
N GLU A 169 -3.79 -13.93 -5.57
CA GLU A 169 -4.21 -13.46 -4.26
C GLU A 169 -5.17 -12.28 -4.49
N ASP A 170 -6.23 -12.23 -3.70
CA ASP A 170 -7.11 -11.08 -3.65
C ASP A 170 -6.40 -9.97 -2.87
N ALA A 171 -6.25 -8.82 -3.50
CA ALA A 171 -5.61 -7.64 -2.94
C ALA A 171 -6.54 -6.43 -3.07
N THR A 172 -7.85 -6.67 -3.23
CA THR A 172 -8.86 -5.61 -3.33
C THR A 172 -8.83 -4.72 -2.10
N ASP A 173 -8.65 -5.32 -0.93
CA ASP A 173 -8.63 -4.64 0.37
C ASP A 173 -7.57 -3.54 0.46
N LEU A 174 -6.45 -3.65 -0.28
CA LEU A 174 -5.42 -2.60 -0.30
C LEU A 174 -5.98 -1.22 -0.63
N PHE A 175 -7.08 -1.14 -1.39
CA PHE A 175 -7.70 0.10 -1.83
C PHE A 175 -9.02 0.41 -1.12
N PHE A 176 -9.36 -0.28 -0.03
CA PHE A 176 -10.55 0.01 0.75
C PHE A 176 -10.18 0.23 2.21
N VAL A 177 -10.64 1.34 2.78
CA VAL A 177 -10.47 1.63 4.20
C VAL A 177 -11.72 1.12 4.92
N SER A 178 -11.55 0.08 5.73
CA SER A 178 -12.60 -0.45 6.59
C SER A 178 -12.75 0.37 7.87
N SER A 179 -13.86 0.21 8.56
CA SER A 179 -14.08 0.82 9.89
C SER A 179 -13.15 0.26 10.97
N LEU A 180 -12.38 -0.79 10.67
CA LEU A 180 -11.37 -1.36 11.58
C LEU A 180 -9.98 -0.75 11.37
N GLU A 181 -9.70 -0.25 10.16
CA GLU A 181 -8.44 0.38 9.78
C GLU A 181 -8.48 1.89 10.03
N ASP A 182 -9.67 2.50 9.96
CA ASP A 182 -9.84 3.92 10.20
C ASP A 182 -9.82 4.31 11.68
N ASP A 183 -8.60 4.53 12.21
CA ASP A 183 -8.38 5.00 13.57
C ASP A 183 -8.86 6.44 13.82
N LEU A 184 -9.21 7.18 12.76
CA LEU A 184 -9.74 8.55 12.89
C LEU A 184 -11.24 8.56 13.25
N GLY A 185 -11.97 7.47 12.99
CA GLY A 185 -13.40 7.36 13.28
C GLY A 185 -14.31 8.08 12.27
N PHE A 186 -13.79 8.34 11.07
CA PHE A 186 -14.53 8.85 9.92
C PHE A 186 -15.45 7.78 9.28
N VAL A 187 -14.99 6.53 9.19
CA VAL A 187 -15.69 5.39 8.59
C VAL A 187 -16.51 4.66 9.64
N THR A 188 -17.82 4.79 9.56
CA THR A 188 -18.80 4.19 10.49
C THR A 188 -19.45 2.93 9.95
N GLY A 189 -19.39 2.68 8.63
CA GLY A 189 -20.08 1.58 7.97
C GLY A 189 -21.49 1.92 7.50
N GLU A 190 -21.95 3.15 7.72
CA GLU A 190 -23.26 3.66 7.28
C GLU A 190 -23.16 4.62 6.09
N GLU A 191 -21.95 4.87 5.58
CA GLU A 191 -21.71 5.77 4.45
C GLU A 191 -22.34 5.21 3.17
N ALA A 192 -22.84 6.10 2.31
CA ALA A 192 -23.51 5.70 1.06
C ALA A 192 -22.59 4.89 0.13
N ASP A 193 -21.28 5.18 0.15
CA ASP A 193 -20.26 4.52 -0.67
C ASP A 193 -19.51 3.41 0.05
N TYR A 194 -19.92 3.05 1.27
CA TYR A 194 -19.36 1.93 2.03
C TYR A 194 -19.83 0.60 1.42
N LEU A 195 -18.88 -0.28 1.13
CA LEU A 195 -19.15 -1.62 0.63
C LEU A 195 -18.99 -2.64 1.77
N GLU A 196 -20.07 -3.34 2.09
CA GLU A 196 -20.07 -4.37 3.14
C GLU A 196 -18.96 -5.41 2.91
N GLY A 197 -18.06 -5.51 3.89
CA GLY A 197 -16.93 -6.44 3.86
C GLY A 197 -15.69 -5.94 3.13
N LEU A 198 -15.68 -4.70 2.62
CA LEU A 198 -14.50 -4.02 2.08
C LEU A 198 -14.25 -2.68 2.79
N GLY A 199 -15.22 -1.75 2.75
CA GLY A 199 -15.05 -0.40 3.30
C GLY A 199 -15.32 0.69 2.27
N ILE A 200 -14.67 1.83 2.45
CA ILE A 200 -14.72 2.98 1.52
C ILE A 200 -13.50 2.93 0.60
N TRP A 201 -13.69 3.17 -0.69
CA TRP A 201 -12.59 3.25 -1.64
C TRP A 201 -11.58 4.32 -1.20
N VAL A 202 -10.29 3.99 -1.18
CA VAL A 202 -9.26 4.81 -0.52
C VAL A 202 -9.19 6.25 -1.03
N PHE A 203 -9.45 6.47 -2.32
CA PHE A 203 -9.48 7.81 -2.90
C PHE A 203 -10.76 8.60 -2.53
N ASP A 204 -11.89 7.92 -2.32
CA ASP A 204 -13.10 8.55 -1.78
C ASP A 204 -12.92 8.87 -0.29
N TYR A 205 -12.23 7.99 0.45
CA TYR A 205 -11.88 8.19 1.85
C TYR A 205 -10.99 9.43 2.03
N MET A 206 -9.88 9.55 1.29
CA MET A 206 -9.01 10.74 1.35
C MET A 206 -9.75 12.03 0.99
N ALA A 207 -10.60 12.01 -0.04
CA ALA A 207 -11.42 13.16 -0.40
C ALA A 207 -12.44 13.53 0.70
N GLY A 208 -12.97 12.52 1.40
CA GLY A 208 -13.83 12.72 2.56
C GLY A 208 -13.08 13.35 3.74
N LEU A 209 -11.88 12.85 4.06
CA LEU A 209 -11.04 13.40 5.13
C LEU A 209 -10.68 14.87 4.91
N ASP A 210 -10.33 15.27 3.68
CA ASP A 210 -9.97 16.65 3.30
C ASP A 210 -11.07 17.68 3.62
N THR A 211 -12.32 17.24 3.68
CA THR A 211 -13.47 18.11 3.95
C THR A 211 -14.09 17.91 5.33
N TRP A 212 -13.68 16.88 6.06
CA TRP A 212 -14.37 16.39 7.25
C TRP A 212 -14.38 17.40 8.40
N TYR A 213 -13.27 18.09 8.64
CA TYR A 213 -13.16 19.05 9.75
C TYR A 213 -14.17 20.19 9.60
N GLU A 214 -14.27 20.79 8.41
CA GLU A 214 -15.19 21.88 8.13
C GLU A 214 -16.65 21.41 8.19
N ASP A 215 -16.97 20.27 7.57
CA ASP A 215 -18.33 19.73 7.52
C ASP A 215 -18.84 19.26 8.89
N SER A 216 -17.94 18.80 9.76
CA SER A 216 -18.26 18.50 11.16
C SER A 216 -18.54 19.75 12.00
N GLY A 217 -18.41 20.96 11.44
CA GLY A 217 -18.50 22.20 12.18
C GLY A 217 -17.40 22.34 13.23
N TYR A 218 -16.18 21.87 12.90
CA TYR A 218 -15.01 21.88 13.77
C TYR A 218 -15.17 21.02 15.03
N THR A 219 -15.98 19.96 14.94
CA THR A 219 -16.15 18.98 16.03
C THR A 219 -15.38 17.70 15.81
N ALA A 220 -14.92 17.44 14.59
CA ALA A 220 -13.91 16.43 14.32
C ALA A 220 -12.63 16.80 15.09
N GLY A 221 -12.02 15.81 15.75
CA GLY A 221 -10.79 16.02 16.52
C GLY A 221 -9.53 16.22 15.67
N TYR A 222 -9.69 16.44 14.36
CA TYR A 222 -8.62 16.44 13.36
C TYR A 222 -8.90 17.50 12.28
N ASP A 223 -7.84 18.14 11.78
CA ASP A 223 -7.87 19.08 10.64
C ASP A 223 -6.83 18.62 9.59
N LEU A 224 -7.24 17.74 8.69
CA LEU A 224 -6.32 16.96 7.86
C LEU A 224 -6.04 17.63 6.51
N SER A 225 -4.78 17.60 6.09
CA SER A 225 -4.29 18.08 4.78
C SER A 225 -3.19 17.16 4.22
N ASP A 226 -2.66 17.52 3.05
CA ASP A 226 -1.45 16.89 2.45
C ASP A 226 -1.56 15.37 2.30
N PHE A 227 -2.67 14.92 1.71
CA PHE A 227 -2.96 13.51 1.54
C PHE A 227 -2.10 12.85 0.46
N ALA A 228 -1.65 11.62 0.74
CA ALA A 228 -1.11 10.72 -0.24
C ALA A 228 -1.57 9.28 0.01
N TYR A 229 -1.60 8.47 -1.04
CA TYR A 229 -1.78 7.03 -0.93
C TYR A 229 -0.64 6.33 -1.66
N PHE A 230 -0.01 5.38 -0.99
CA PHE A 230 1.11 4.64 -1.57
C PHE A 230 1.11 3.18 -1.14
N TRP A 231 1.77 2.37 -1.96
CA TRP A 231 2.13 1.02 -1.61
C TRP A 231 3.57 0.99 -1.11
N GLN A 232 3.77 0.41 0.06
CA GLN A 232 5.06 -0.09 0.49
C GLN A 232 5.28 -1.45 -0.16
N LEU A 233 6.23 -1.54 -1.09
CA LEU A 233 6.58 -2.80 -1.76
C LEU A 233 7.90 -3.35 -1.20
N ASP A 234 7.85 -4.50 -0.54
CA ASP A 234 9.02 -5.22 -0.04
C ASP A 234 9.19 -6.56 -0.79
N ASN A 235 10.06 -6.58 -1.79
CA ASN A 235 10.27 -7.70 -2.70
C ASN A 235 11.51 -8.52 -2.34
N HIS A 236 11.33 -9.83 -2.15
CA HIS A 236 12.38 -10.78 -1.80
C HIS A 236 12.58 -11.83 -2.90
N GLY A 237 12.80 -11.39 -4.14
CA GLY A 237 13.21 -12.26 -5.24
C GLY A 237 12.14 -12.61 -6.27
N ASN A 238 10.95 -12.00 -6.23
CA ASN A 238 9.96 -12.15 -7.31
C ASN A 238 10.36 -11.30 -8.53
N LYS A 239 10.33 -11.92 -9.71
CA LYS A 239 10.85 -11.31 -10.95
C LYS A 239 9.76 -10.71 -11.84
N LEU A 240 8.56 -11.28 -11.81
CA LEU A 240 7.40 -10.75 -12.51
C LEU A 240 6.19 -10.92 -11.60
N ILE A 241 5.72 -9.81 -11.05
CA ILE A 241 4.48 -9.68 -10.30
C ILE A 241 3.48 -9.02 -11.25
N GLN A 242 2.33 -9.63 -11.43
CA GLN A 242 1.26 -9.11 -12.27
C GLN A 242 0.09 -8.71 -11.38
N VAL A 243 -0.27 -7.44 -11.43
CA VAL A 243 -1.43 -6.86 -10.77
C VAL A 243 -2.51 -6.66 -11.84
N ARG A 244 -3.75 -7.04 -11.50
CA ARG A 244 -4.91 -6.88 -12.37
C ARG A 244 -5.98 -6.08 -11.68
N PHE A 245 -6.51 -5.09 -12.39
CA PHE A 245 -7.61 -4.25 -11.96
C PHE A 245 -8.84 -4.57 -12.81
N TYR A 246 -9.86 -5.15 -12.20
CA TYR A 246 -11.15 -5.46 -12.82
C TYR A 246 -12.17 -4.41 -12.36
N PRO A 247 -12.81 -3.65 -13.27
CA PRO A 247 -13.84 -2.70 -12.88
C PRO A 247 -14.96 -3.36 -12.07
N MET A 248 -15.43 -2.67 -11.03
CA MET A 248 -16.59 -3.07 -10.21
C MET A 248 -17.92 -2.63 -10.83
#